data_AF-A0A534M9Q1-F1
#
_entry.id   AF-A0A534M9Q1-F1
#
_cell.length_a   1.000
_cell.length_b   1.000
_cell.length_c   1.000
_cell.angle_alpha   90.00
_cell.angle_beta   90.00
_cell.angle_gamma   90.00
#
_symmetry.space_group_name_H-M   'P 1'
#
loop_
_entity.id
_entity.type
_entity.pdbx_description
1 polymer ?
#
loop_
_entity_poly.entity_id
_entity_poly.type
_entity_poly.pdbx_seq_one_letter_code
_entity_poly.pdbx_strand_id
1 'polypeptide(L)' 'DARFGPIRAPAKLAGELSAIPGVVGHGLFVRMASVVFVASGKGVRTLRATRTS' A
#
# COMPACT_ATOMS: atom_id res chain seq x y z
N ASP A 1 -6.68 -0.86 15.03
CA ASP A 1 -6.05 -2.01 14.35
C ASP A 1 -7.16 -2.88 13.79
N ALA A 2 -7.02 -3.39 12.58
CA ALA A 2 -8.10 -4.10 11.90
C ALA A 2 -7.56 -5.29 11.09
N ARG A 3 -8.14 -6.47 11.32
CA ARG A 3 -7.68 -7.74 10.72
C ARG A 3 -8.58 -8.11 9.55
N PHE A 4 -8.18 -7.70 8.34
CA PHE A 4 -8.97 -7.91 7.12
C PHE A 4 -8.49 -9.07 6.23
N GLY A 5 -7.33 -9.66 6.53
CA GLY A 5 -6.64 -10.52 5.56
C GLY A 5 -6.22 -9.73 4.30
N PRO A 6 -5.96 -10.40 3.16
CA PRO A 6 -5.60 -9.72 1.92
C PRO A 6 -6.73 -8.81 1.41
N ILE A 7 -6.42 -7.54 1.17
CA ILE A 7 -7.36 -6.56 0.62
C ILE A 7 -7.36 -6.65 -0.91
N ARG A 8 -8.48 -7.04 -1.51
CA ARG A 8 -8.60 -7.25 -2.96
C ARG A 8 -8.47 -5.95 -3.79
N ALA A 9 -9.01 -4.83 -3.29
CA ALA A 9 -9.05 -3.56 -4.00
C ALA A 9 -8.58 -2.40 -3.10
N PRO A 10 -7.28 -2.31 -2.78
CA PRO A 10 -6.77 -1.37 -1.78
C PRO A 10 -6.96 0.10 -2.16
N ALA A 11 -6.89 0.46 -3.45
CA ALA A 11 -7.14 1.82 -3.92
C ALA A 11 -8.60 2.27 -3.70
N LYS A 12 -9.56 1.37 -3.97
CA LYS A 12 -10.99 1.63 -3.75
C LYS A 12 -11.27 1.81 -2.26
N LEU A 13 -10.76 0.88 -1.44
CA LEU A 13 -10.94 0.94 0.01
C LEU A 13 -10.32 2.20 0.62
N ALA A 14 -9.15 2.61 0.13
CA ALA A 14 -8.52 3.88 0.55
C ALA A 14 -9.47 5.07 0.31
N GLY A 15 -10.02 5.20 -0.91
CA GLY A 15 -10.98 6.25 -1.23
C GLY A 15 -12.25 6.21 -0.38
N GLU A 16 -12.79 5.01 -0.11
CA GLU A 16 -13.96 4.83 0.75
C GLU A 16 -13.69 5.27 2.19
N LEU A 17 -12.54 4.90 2.77
CA LEU A 17 -12.17 5.29 4.13
C LEU A 17 -11.98 6.80 4.25
N SER A 18 -11.35 7.44 3.27
CA SER A 18 -11.17 8.90 3.26
C SER A 18 -12.48 9.67 3.13
N ALA A 19 -13.54 9.05 2.59
CA ALA A 19 -14.85 9.70 2.44
C ALA A 19 -15.69 9.70 3.73
N ILE A 20 -15.27 8.98 4.78
CA ILE A 20 -16.03 8.87 6.03
C ILE A 20 -15.79 10.13 6.90
N PRO A 21 -16.84 10.90 7.24
CA PRO A 21 -16.69 12.06 8.13
C PRO A 21 -16.07 11.67 9.48
N GLY A 22 -15.08 12.45 9.92
CA GLY A 22 -14.33 12.19 11.15
C GLY A 22 -13.13 11.24 10.99
N VAL A 23 -12.93 10.62 9.82
CA VAL A 23 -11.68 9.91 9.51
C VAL A 23 -10.59 10.92 9.17
N VAL A 24 -9.52 10.91 9.95
CA VAL A 24 -8.36 11.79 9.76
C VAL A 24 -7.40 11.23 8.70
N GLY A 25 -7.34 9.90 8.55
CA GLY A 25 -6.48 9.24 7.58
C GLY A 25 -6.54 7.71 7.70
N HIS A 26 -5.88 7.02 6.76
CA HIS A 26 -5.80 5.57 6.70
C HIS A 26 -4.37 5.07 6.48
N GLY A 27 -4.08 3.81 6.84
CA GLY A 27 -2.76 3.20 6.66
C GLY A 27 -2.45 2.65 5.26
N LEU A 28 -3.31 2.87 4.26
CA LEU A 28 -3.11 2.35 2.90
C LEU A 28 -2.25 3.30 2.06
N PHE A 29 -0.99 2.91 1.80
CA PHE A 29 -0.04 3.67 0.97
C PHE A 29 -0.02 3.19 -0.48
N VAL A 30 -1.12 3.43 -1.20
CA VAL A 30 -1.33 2.89 -2.56
C VAL A 30 -0.63 3.76 -3.61
N ARG A 31 0.14 3.15 -4.52
CA ARG A 31 0.89 3.81 -5.61
C ARG A 31 1.92 4.86 -5.16
N MET A 32 2.39 4.79 -3.91
CA MET A 32 3.39 5.73 -3.37
C MET A 32 4.83 5.21 -3.45
N ALA A 33 5.05 3.92 -3.27
CA ALA A 33 6.39 3.33 -3.30
C ALA A 33 6.96 3.30 -4.73
N SER A 34 8.13 3.92 -4.93
CA SER A 34 8.85 3.90 -6.22
C SER A 34 9.98 2.87 -6.25
N VAL A 35 10.60 2.60 -5.09
CA VAL A 35 11.67 1.63 -4.90
C VAL A 35 11.41 0.85 -3.60
N VAL A 36 11.62 -0.46 -3.60
CA VAL A 36 11.52 -1.33 -2.41
C VAL A 36 12.79 -2.17 -2.29
N PHE A 37 13.45 -2.13 -1.13
CA PHE A 37 14.58 -3.00 -0.82
C PHE A 37 14.09 -4.19 0.01
N VAL A 38 14.27 -5.40 -0.50
CA VAL A 38 13.86 -6.66 0.16
C VAL A 38 15.10 -7.41 0.62
N ALA A 39 15.34 -7.43 1.93
CA ALA A 39 16.42 -8.19 2.54
C ALA A 39 16.01 -9.65 2.77
N SER A 40 16.93 -10.58 2.52
CA SER A 40 16.78 -12.02 2.78
C SER A 40 18.13 -12.62 3.19
N GLY A 41 18.14 -13.90 3.60
CA GLY A 41 19.40 -14.62 3.87
C GLY A 41 20.34 -14.73 2.67
N LYS A 42 19.86 -14.45 1.44
CA LYS A 42 20.66 -14.45 0.21
C LYS A 42 21.16 -13.05 -0.18
N GLY A 43 20.89 -12.02 0.63
CA GLY A 43 21.21 -10.62 0.35
C GLY A 43 19.96 -9.76 0.08
N VAL A 44 20.20 -8.55 -0.46
CA VAL A 44 19.17 -7.53 -0.71
C VAL A 44 18.81 -7.45 -2.18
N ARG A 45 17.52 -7.49 -2.50
CA ARG A 45 16.99 -7.24 -3.85
C ARG A 45 16.26 -5.91 -3.91
N THR A 46 16.53 -5.12 -4.96
CA THR A 46 15.84 -3.86 -5.22
C THR A 46 14.70 -4.08 -6.22
N LEU A 47 13.48 -3.64 -5.87
CA LEU A 47 12.30 -3.61 -6.74
C LEU A 47 12.01 -2.17 -7.12
N ARG A 48 11.65 -1.93 -8.38
CA ARG A 48 11.18 -0.63 -8.86
C ARG A 48 9.73 -0.75 -9.30
N ALA A 49 8.94 0.26 -9.01
CA ALA A 49 7.53 0.28 -9.42
C ALA A 49 7.42 0.42 -10.95
N THR A 50 6.60 -0.42 -11.56
CA THR A 50 6.20 -0.24 -12.96
C THR A 50 5.11 0.82 -13.01
N ARG A 51 5.44 2.01 -13.52
CA ARG A 51 4.45 3.06 -13.74
C ARG A 51 3.81 2.85 -15.11
N THR A 52 2.63 2.25 -15.15
CA THR A 52 1.80 2.29 -16.36
C THR A 52 1.22 3.70 -16.47
N SER A 53 1.61 4.41 -17.53
CA SER A 53 1.09 5.72 -17.95
C SER A 53 -0.37 5.61 -18.37
#